data_AF-A0A842TA44-F1
#
_entry.id   AF-A0A842TA44-F1
#
_cell.length_a   1.000
_cell.length_b   1.000
_cell.length_c   1.000
_cell.angle_alpha   90.00
_cell.angle_beta   90.00
_cell.angle_gamma   90.00
#
_symmetry.space_group_name_H-M   'P 1'
#
loop_
_entity.id
_entity.type
_entity.pdbx_description
1 polymer ?
#
loop_
_entity_poly.entity_id
_entity_poly.type
_entity_poly.pdbx_seq_one_letter_code
_entity_poly.pdbx_strand_id
1 'polypeptide(L)'
;MEIKSKSEIIKYIDENQIPGINDKIRKIINIIELIKEFIINIESDLTWSNYKSEKEILIELDTMIQEFEEENFSRLLDLQAHFAPASEFQEISISSGWSEEFIVISKMFEDALITLIKEFDLKTYD
;
A
#
# COMPACT_ATOMS: atom_id res chain seq x y z
N MET A 1 7.60 -17.67 3.58
CA MET A 1 7.68 -17.06 2.23
C MET A 1 9.03 -16.36 2.13
N GLU A 2 9.65 -16.31 0.95
CA GLU A 2 10.87 -15.52 0.76
C GLU A 2 10.47 -14.06 0.49
N ILE A 3 11.18 -13.11 1.10
CA ILE A 3 10.93 -11.69 0.90
C ILE A 3 11.21 -11.35 -0.56
N LYS A 4 10.26 -10.71 -1.26
CA LYS A 4 10.39 -10.39 -2.68
C LYS A 4 11.55 -9.42 -2.89
N SER A 5 12.41 -9.70 -3.86
CA SER A 5 13.44 -8.76 -4.29
C SER A 5 12.82 -7.49 -4.87
N LYS A 6 13.58 -6.40 -4.89
CA LYS A 6 13.17 -5.13 -5.52
C LYS A 6 12.62 -5.31 -6.95
N SER A 7 13.24 -6.17 -7.76
CA SER A 7 12.77 -6.43 -9.13
C SER A 7 11.42 -7.14 -9.16
N GLU A 8 11.15 -8.02 -8.20
CA GLU A 8 9.87 -8.73 -8.10
C GLU A 8 8.76 -7.81 -7.60
N ILE A 9 9.05 -6.90 -6.67
CA ILE A 9 8.13 -5.85 -6.22
C ILE A 9 7.69 -4.97 -7.39
N ILE A 10 8.66 -4.44 -8.16
CA ILE A 10 8.38 -3.58 -9.30
C ILE A 10 7.51 -4.31 -10.32
N LYS A 11 7.90 -5.56 -10.65
CA LYS A 11 7.17 -6.39 -11.59
C LYS A 11 5.73 -6.62 -11.14
N TYR A 12 5.51 -6.96 -9.87
CA TYR A 12 4.18 -7.18 -9.30
C TYR A 12 3.29 -5.94 -9.48
N ILE A 13 3.80 -4.76 -9.10
CA ILE A 13 3.02 -3.53 -9.14
C ILE A 13 2.70 -3.11 -10.59
N ASP A 14 3.66 -3.22 -11.50
CA ASP A 14 3.47 -2.76 -12.87
C ASP A 14 2.68 -3.73 -13.75
N GLU A 15 2.93 -5.04 -13.63
CA GLU A 15 2.41 -6.05 -14.56
C GLU A 15 1.07 -6.65 -14.15
N ASN A 16 0.68 -6.61 -12.86
CA ASN A 16 -0.62 -7.16 -12.43
C ASN A 16 -1.77 -6.33 -13.00
N GLN A 17 -2.55 -6.95 -13.89
CA GLN A 17 -3.69 -6.33 -14.58
C GLN A 17 -4.99 -6.59 -13.83
N ILE A 18 -5.79 -5.54 -13.63
CA ILE A 18 -7.16 -5.62 -13.12
C ILE A 18 -8.09 -5.15 -14.25
N PRO A 19 -8.81 -6.07 -14.93
CA PRO A 19 -9.63 -5.71 -16.09
C PRO A 19 -10.70 -4.67 -15.73
N GLY A 20 -10.81 -3.62 -16.55
CA GLY A 20 -11.85 -2.58 -16.39
C GLY A 20 -11.52 -1.48 -15.38
N ILE A 21 -10.37 -1.55 -14.69
CA ILE A 21 -9.91 -0.51 -13.77
C ILE A 21 -8.91 0.44 -14.45
N ASN A 22 -9.00 1.74 -14.15
CA ASN A 22 -8.05 2.74 -14.62
C ASN A 22 -6.62 2.38 -14.18
N ASP A 23 -5.63 2.49 -15.07
CA ASP A 23 -4.24 2.10 -14.78
C ASP A 23 -3.62 2.81 -13.57
N LYS A 24 -4.02 4.05 -13.26
CA LYS A 24 -3.53 4.79 -12.09
C LYS A 24 -4.09 4.22 -10.80
N ILE A 25 -5.40 3.92 -10.79
CA ILE A 25 -6.09 3.26 -9.69
C ILE A 25 -5.51 1.86 -9.46
N ARG A 26 -5.37 1.09 -10.55
CA ARG A 26 -4.80 -0.25 -10.54
C ARG A 26 -3.43 -0.30 -9.86
N LYS A 27 -2.53 0.65 -10.18
CA LYS A 27 -1.22 0.71 -9.53
C LYS A 27 -1.31 0.90 -8.01
N ILE A 28 -2.24 1.73 -7.54
CA ILE A 28 -2.48 1.89 -6.09
C ILE A 28 -3.01 0.60 -5.49
N ILE A 29 -4.01 -0.03 -6.13
CA ILE A 29 -4.56 -1.31 -5.66
C ILE A 29 -3.46 -2.38 -5.55
N ASN A 30 -2.63 -2.54 -6.59
CA ASN A 30 -1.53 -3.51 -6.57
C ASN A 30 -0.54 -3.25 -5.43
N ILE A 31 -0.31 -1.99 -5.05
CA ILE A 31 0.55 -1.63 -3.92
C ILE A 31 -0.10 -2.04 -2.60
N ILE A 32 -1.40 -1.78 -2.44
CA ILE A 32 -2.15 -2.19 -1.24
C ILE A 32 -2.19 -3.72 -1.12
N GLU A 33 -2.42 -4.43 -2.24
CA GLU A 33 -2.37 -5.89 -2.29
C GLU A 33 -0.99 -6.44 -1.92
N LEU A 34 0.08 -5.77 -2.35
CA LEU A 34 1.42 -6.16 -1.98
C LEU A 34 1.63 -6.05 -0.46
N ILE A 35 1.22 -4.95 0.17
CA ILE A 35 1.29 -4.82 1.64
C ILE A 35 0.50 -5.93 2.33
N LYS A 36 -0.70 -6.27 1.83
CA LYS A 36 -1.46 -7.42 2.33
C LYS A 36 -0.67 -8.73 2.21
N GLU A 37 0.01 -8.97 1.10
CA GLU A 37 0.86 -10.16 0.95
C GLU A 37 1.97 -10.23 1.99
N PHE A 38 2.61 -9.10 2.32
CA PHE A 38 3.63 -9.05 3.37
C PHE A 38 3.02 -9.39 4.73
N ILE A 39 1.89 -8.78 5.10
CA ILE A 39 1.20 -9.02 6.38
C ILE A 39 0.71 -10.47 6.52
N ILE A 40 0.22 -11.09 5.44
CA ILE A 40 -0.31 -12.46 5.47
C ILE A 40 0.82 -13.50 5.65
N ASN A 41 1.99 -13.23 5.07
CA ASN A 41 3.02 -14.25 4.88
C ASN A 41 4.26 -14.05 5.76
N ILE A 42 4.38 -12.89 6.40
CA ILE A 42 5.42 -12.56 7.35
C ILE A 42 4.72 -12.22 8.67
N GLU A 43 5.12 -12.88 9.75
CA GLU A 43 4.59 -12.61 11.08
C GLU A 43 4.82 -11.14 11.43
N SER A 44 3.72 -10.41 11.66
CA SER A 44 3.78 -8.97 11.88
C SER A 44 4.03 -8.65 13.35
N ASP A 45 5.10 -7.92 13.64
CA ASP A 45 5.29 -7.30 14.94
C ASP A 45 4.54 -5.96 14.99
N LEU A 46 3.46 -5.94 15.76
CA LEU A 46 2.52 -4.81 15.89
C LEU A 46 2.83 -3.91 17.10
N THR A 47 3.96 -4.12 17.80
CA THR A 47 4.30 -3.45 19.06
C THR A 47 4.20 -1.91 18.99
N TRP A 48 4.49 -1.33 17.83
CA TRP A 48 4.51 0.13 17.59
C TRP A 48 3.34 0.63 16.74
N SER A 49 2.25 -0.13 16.68
CA SER A 49 1.05 0.22 15.91
C SER A 49 -0.19 0.28 16.79
N ASN A 50 -1.21 1.02 16.36
CA ASN A 50 -2.53 1.02 17.00
C ASN A 50 -3.37 -0.22 16.66
N TYR A 51 -2.91 -1.04 15.71
CA TYR A 51 -3.59 -2.27 15.31
C TYR A 51 -3.48 -3.34 16.40
N LYS A 52 -4.61 -4.00 16.67
CA LYS A 52 -4.69 -5.09 17.67
C LYS A 52 -4.38 -6.45 17.08
N SER A 53 -4.42 -6.56 15.75
CA SER A 53 -4.17 -7.81 15.03
C SER A 53 -3.93 -7.55 13.54
N GLU A 54 -3.23 -8.47 12.87
CA GLU A 54 -3.07 -8.48 11.41
C GLU A 54 -4.42 -8.44 10.69
N LYS A 55 -5.44 -9.10 11.25
CA LYS A 55 -6.81 -9.10 10.71
C LYS A 55 -7.41 -7.69 10.63
N GLU A 56 -7.11 -6.82 11.57
CA GLU A 56 -7.59 -5.43 11.56
C GLU A 56 -6.98 -4.66 10.40
N ILE A 57 -5.67 -4.83 10.17
CA ILE A 57 -4.97 -4.23 9.03
C ILE A 57 -5.55 -4.74 7.72
N LEU A 58 -5.73 -6.06 7.58
CA LEU A 58 -6.25 -6.67 6.36
C LEU A 58 -7.67 -6.17 6.02
N ILE A 59 -8.55 -6.01 7.02
CA ILE A 59 -9.89 -5.45 6.82
C ILE A 59 -9.81 -3.99 6.33
N GLU A 60 -8.91 -3.20 6.90
CA GLU A 60 -8.73 -1.81 6.47
C GLU A 60 -8.23 -1.73 5.03
N LEU A 61 -7.22 -2.54 4.68
CA LEU A 61 -6.67 -2.60 3.33
C LEU A 61 -7.69 -3.12 2.31
N ASP A 62 -8.50 -4.12 2.67
CA ASP A 62 -9.62 -4.59 1.84
C ASP A 62 -10.65 -3.50 1.59
N THR A 63 -10.99 -2.73 2.63
CA THR A 63 -11.93 -1.61 2.51
C THR A 63 -11.39 -0.55 1.56
N MET A 64 -10.11 -0.18 1.70
CA MET A 64 -9.47 0.78 0.80
C MET A 64 -9.41 0.27 -0.65
N ILE A 65 -9.12 -1.01 -0.88
CA ILE A 65 -9.16 -1.59 -2.23
C ILE A 65 -10.55 -1.42 -2.85
N GLN A 66 -11.61 -1.82 -2.13
CA GLN A 66 -12.99 -1.70 -2.62
C GLN A 66 -13.36 -0.25 -2.96
N GLU A 67 -13.00 0.70 -2.10
CA GLU A 67 -13.24 2.12 -2.36
C GLU A 67 -12.52 2.60 -3.63
N PHE A 68 -11.26 2.19 -3.84
CA PHE A 68 -10.52 2.55 -5.04
C PHE A 68 -11.09 1.90 -6.31
N GLU A 69 -11.56 0.66 -6.24
CA GLU A 69 -12.26 -0.02 -7.34
C GLU A 69 -13.53 0.73 -7.77
N GLU A 70 -14.20 1.39 -6.83
CA GLU A 70 -15.39 2.22 -7.06
C GLU A 70 -15.08 3.69 -7.40
N GLU A 71 -13.80 4.03 -7.64
CA GLU A 71 -13.31 5.40 -7.83
C GLU A 71 -13.65 6.36 -6.66
N ASN A 72 -13.83 5.80 -5.46
CA ASN A 72 -14.09 6.54 -4.23
C ASN A 72 -12.76 6.87 -3.53
N PHE A 73 -12.28 8.10 -3.72
CA PHE A 73 -11.02 8.58 -3.13
C PHE A 73 -11.17 9.25 -1.76
N SER A 74 -12.27 9.01 -1.04
CA SER A 74 -12.52 9.66 0.26
C SER A 74 -11.46 9.37 1.32
N ARG A 75 -10.82 8.19 1.27
CA ARG A 75 -9.74 7.78 2.17
C ARG A 75 -8.33 7.98 1.61
N LEU A 76 -8.17 8.75 0.54
CA LEU A 76 -6.86 8.99 -0.09
C LEU A 76 -5.82 9.55 0.89
N LEU A 77 -6.24 10.46 1.79
CA LEU A 77 -5.36 11.07 2.79
C LEU A 77 -4.93 10.06 3.87
N ASP A 78 -5.85 9.20 4.31
CA ASP A 78 -5.54 8.13 5.26
C ASP A 78 -4.55 7.15 4.65
N LEU A 79 -4.80 6.74 3.39
CA LEU A 79 -3.90 5.89 2.64
C LEU A 79 -2.52 6.53 2.48
N GLN A 80 -2.45 7.84 2.17
CA GLN A 80 -1.18 8.56 2.08
C GLN A 80 -0.41 8.53 3.41
N ALA A 81 -1.11 8.71 4.54
CA ALA A 81 -0.49 8.68 5.86
C ALA A 81 0.13 7.31 6.19
N HIS A 82 -0.48 6.21 5.74
CA HIS A 82 0.07 4.86 5.92
C HIS A 82 1.42 4.63 5.23
N PHE A 83 1.72 5.38 4.15
CA PHE A 83 3.00 5.28 3.43
C PHE A 83 3.98 6.43 3.75
N ALA A 84 3.61 7.34 4.64
CA ALA A 84 4.49 8.45 5.05
C ALA A 84 5.68 7.96 5.89
N PRO A 85 6.78 8.74 5.97
CA PRO A 85 7.84 8.47 6.92
C PRO A 85 7.32 8.44 8.37
N ALA A 86 7.82 7.51 9.16
CA ALA A 86 7.38 7.18 10.52
C ALA A 86 5.89 6.81 10.63
N SER A 87 5.30 6.26 9.56
CA SER A 87 3.97 5.67 9.61
C SER A 87 3.96 4.36 10.39
N GLU A 88 2.77 3.91 10.79
CA GLU A 88 2.61 2.61 11.43
C GLU A 88 3.10 1.46 10.54
N PHE A 89 2.89 1.54 9.22
CA PHE A 89 3.40 0.51 8.30
C PHE A 89 4.93 0.53 8.21
N GLN A 90 5.57 1.70 8.34
CA GLN A 90 7.03 1.74 8.43
C GLN A 90 7.50 1.03 9.70
N GLU A 91 6.92 1.34 10.85
CA GLU A 91 7.29 0.72 12.14
C GLU A 91 7.04 -0.78 12.16
N ILE A 92 5.91 -1.23 11.61
CA ILE A 92 5.60 -2.65 11.42
C ILE A 92 6.65 -3.30 10.50
N SER A 93 7.00 -2.67 9.37
CA SER A 93 7.99 -3.23 8.44
C SER A 93 9.38 -3.39 9.05
N ILE A 94 9.80 -2.44 9.88
CA ILE A 94 11.07 -2.49 10.62
C ILE A 94 11.03 -3.63 11.63
N SER A 95 9.97 -3.69 12.43
CA SER A 95 9.85 -4.66 13.51
C SER A 95 9.66 -6.09 12.97
N SER A 96 9.06 -6.23 11.78
CA SER A 96 8.76 -7.50 11.12
C SER A 96 9.84 -7.93 10.09
N GLY A 97 10.91 -7.15 9.92
CA GLY A 97 12.09 -7.53 9.14
C GLY A 97 12.01 -7.33 7.62
N TRP A 98 11.12 -6.46 7.13
CA TRP A 98 10.95 -6.16 5.69
C TRP A 98 10.99 -4.65 5.37
N SER A 99 11.75 -3.89 6.17
CA SER A 99 11.86 -2.43 6.02
C SER A 99 12.49 -1.97 4.69
N GLU A 100 13.42 -2.74 4.12
CA GLU A 100 14.05 -2.38 2.84
C GLU A 100 13.02 -2.44 1.70
N GLU A 101 12.13 -3.43 1.75
CA GLU A 101 11.03 -3.60 0.82
C GLU A 101 10.00 -2.51 1.00
N PHE A 102 9.64 -2.16 2.23
CA PHE A 102 8.73 -1.05 2.49
C PHE A 102 9.23 0.27 1.92
N ILE A 103 10.53 0.58 2.00
CA ILE A 103 11.10 1.79 1.38
C ILE A 103 10.86 1.80 -0.15
N VAL A 104 11.02 0.64 -0.81
CA VAL A 104 10.73 0.52 -2.25
C VAL A 104 9.24 0.72 -2.52
N ILE A 105 8.39 0.04 -1.74
CA ILE A 105 6.93 0.10 -1.91
C ILE A 105 6.41 1.53 -1.68
N SER A 106 6.84 2.21 -0.61
CA SER A 106 6.44 3.59 -0.30
C SER A 106 6.88 4.57 -1.37
N LYS A 107 8.06 4.38 -1.96
CA LYS A 107 8.49 5.20 -3.10
C LYS A 107 7.60 4.97 -4.32
N MET A 108 7.25 3.72 -4.62
CA MET A 108 6.35 3.39 -5.72
C MET A 108 4.94 3.93 -5.49
N PHE A 109 4.49 3.93 -4.23
CA PHE A 109 3.23 4.54 -3.81
C PHE A 109 3.22 6.04 -4.05
N GLU A 110 4.26 6.76 -3.63
CA GLU A 110 4.39 8.20 -3.86
C GLU A 110 4.31 8.54 -5.36
N ASP A 111 5.06 7.81 -6.20
CA ASP A 111 5.05 8.01 -7.66
C ASP A 111 3.65 7.73 -8.26
N ALA A 112 2.99 6.65 -7.83
CA ALA A 112 1.64 6.29 -8.28
C ALA A 112 0.61 7.34 -7.84
N LEU A 113 0.68 7.78 -6.59
CA LEU A 113 -0.20 8.78 -6.00
C LEU A 113 -0.13 10.11 -6.76
N ILE A 114 1.07 10.61 -7.07
CA ILE A 114 1.26 11.83 -7.87
C ILE A 114 0.55 11.72 -9.23
N THR A 115 0.61 10.56 -9.86
CA THR A 115 -0.06 10.37 -11.16
C THR A 115 -1.58 10.26 -11.05
N LEU A 116 -2.09 9.63 -9.99
CA LEU A 116 -3.52 9.53 -9.72
C LEU A 116 -4.13 10.91 -9.43
N ILE A 117 -3.46 11.71 -8.58
CA ILE A 117 -3.90 13.06 -8.22
C ILE A 117 -4.09 13.92 -9.46
N LYS A 118 -3.12 13.87 -10.39
CA LYS A 118 -3.17 14.63 -11.65
C LYS A 118 -4.29 14.17 -12.58
N GLU A 119 -4.54 12.87 -12.63
CA GLU A 119 -5.58 12.28 -13.49
C GLU A 119 -6.99 12.69 -13.04
N PHE A 120 -7.23 12.69 -11.73
CA PHE A 120 -8.56 12.91 -11.13
C PHE A 120 -8.73 14.28 -10.47
N ASP A 121 -7.76 15.19 -10.61
CA ASP A 121 -7.74 16.53 -10.00
C ASP A 121 -8.03 16.50 -8.47
N LEU A 122 -7.37 15.57 -7.78
CA LEU A 122 -7.58 15.32 -6.35
C LEU A 122 -6.79 16.30 -5.48
N LYS A 123 -7.23 16.47 -4.23
CA LYS A 123 -6.50 17.25 -3.22
C LYS A 123 -5.72 16.32 -2.31
N THR A 124 -4.47 16.68 -2.01
CA THR A 124 -3.63 16.02 -1.01
C THR A 124 -2.99 17.03 -0.08
N TYR A 125 -2.24 16.55 0.93
CA TYR A 125 -1.36 17.41 1.71
C TYR A 125 -0.28 18.01 0.80
N ASP A 126 -0.07 19.32 0.91
CA ASP A 126 1.01 20.10 0.26
C ASP A 126 2.37 19.80 0.90
#